data_AF-A0A1A2FTS8-F1
#
_entry.id   AF-A0A1A2FTS8-F1
#
_cell.length_a   1.000
_cell.length_b   1.000
_cell.length_c   1.000
_cell.angle_alpha   90.00
_cell.angle_beta   90.00
_cell.angle_gamma   90.00
#
_symmetry.space_group_name_H-M   'P 1'
#
loop_
_entity.id
_entity.type
_entity.pdbx_description
1 polymer ?
#
loop_
_entity_poly.entity_id
_entity_poly.type
_entity_poly.pdbx_seq_one_letter_code
_entity_poly.pdbx_strand_id
1 'polypeptide(L)'
;MNGSYVETATTPAGATFTTNWTVSSCGDGCVYIKAGAGGGQARLVDGQWVMDTLNNVNCADGSYAQYATNAHLSWDPDSLAGTAQHVYIVPACGHPAGYAQTDQIQIKQAPSS
;
A
#
# COMPACT_ATOMS: atom_id res chain seq x y z
N MET A 1 0.29 12.35 -10.12
CA MET A 1 0.28 10.98 -10.68
C MET A 1 -1.09 10.67 -11.27
N ASN A 2 -1.15 10.11 -12.48
CA ASN A 2 -2.37 9.65 -13.15
C ASN A 2 -1.99 8.53 -14.13
N GLY A 3 -2.74 7.43 -14.15
CA GLY A 3 -2.47 6.29 -15.03
C GLY A 3 -2.28 4.97 -14.29
N SER A 4 -1.68 4.00 -14.98
CA SER A 4 -1.43 2.67 -14.46
C SER A 4 -0.03 2.56 -13.87
N TYR A 5 0.08 1.95 -12.71
CA TYR A 5 1.32 1.76 -11.98
C TYR A 5 1.41 0.35 -11.40
N VAL A 6 2.63 -0.10 -11.15
CA VAL A 6 2.92 -1.30 -10.34
C VAL A 6 3.62 -0.82 -9.07
N GLU A 7 3.00 -1.10 -7.94
CA GLU A 7 3.62 -0.95 -6.63
C GLU A 7 4.31 -2.27 -6.27
N THR A 8 5.52 -2.17 -5.73
CA THR A 8 6.28 -3.29 -5.20
C THR A 8 6.60 -3.04 -3.73
N ALA A 9 6.02 -3.83 -2.84
CA ALA A 9 6.32 -3.83 -1.42
C ALA A 9 7.44 -4.84 -1.13
N THR A 10 8.39 -4.46 -0.28
CA THR A 10 9.47 -5.32 0.23
C THR A 10 9.43 -5.32 1.75
N THR A 11 9.15 -6.49 2.32
CA THR A 11 9.11 -6.68 3.77
C THR A 11 10.50 -6.59 4.40
N PRO A 12 10.61 -6.36 5.73
CA PRO A 12 11.90 -6.43 6.43
C PRO A 12 12.64 -7.76 6.26
N ALA A 13 11.92 -8.86 6.03
CA ALA A 13 12.49 -10.18 5.77
C ALA A 13 12.97 -10.37 4.32
N GLY A 14 12.77 -9.37 3.45
CA GLY A 14 13.19 -9.38 2.05
C GLY A 14 12.19 -10.02 1.07
N ALA A 15 11.03 -10.49 1.55
CA ALA A 15 9.97 -10.95 0.66
C ALA A 15 9.33 -9.78 -0.09
N THR A 16 9.04 -9.97 -1.38
CA THR A 16 8.48 -8.94 -2.26
C THR A 16 7.07 -9.29 -2.75
N PHE A 17 6.23 -8.28 -2.88
CA PHE A 17 4.85 -8.38 -3.34
C PHE A 17 4.57 -7.28 -4.35
N THR A 18 3.76 -7.57 -5.38
CA THR A 18 3.40 -6.57 -6.39
C THR A 18 1.89 -6.34 -6.45
N THR A 19 1.51 -5.08 -6.60
CA THR A 19 0.12 -4.65 -6.71
C THR A 19 -0.06 -3.73 -7.91
N ASN A 20 -0.99 -4.08 -8.80
CA ASN A 20 -1.35 -3.20 -9.91
C ASN A 20 -2.28 -2.09 -9.43
N TRP A 21 -1.89 -0.84 -9.68
CA TRP A 21 -2.61 0.36 -9.29
C TRP A 21 -3.14 1.08 -10.52
N THR A 22 -4.42 1.46 -10.49
CA THR A 22 -4.97 2.47 -11.40
C THR A 22 -5.20 3.74 -10.62
N VAL A 23 -4.56 4.82 -11.05
CA VAL A 23 -4.53 6.09 -10.32
C VAL A 23 -5.24 7.17 -11.12
N SER A 24 -6.15 7.87 -10.45
CA SER A 24 -6.93 8.96 -11.02
C SER A 24 -6.98 10.14 -10.07
N SER A 25 -6.92 11.37 -10.59
CA SER A 25 -7.08 12.58 -9.77
C SER A 25 -8.47 12.64 -9.13
N CYS A 26 -8.54 13.04 -7.87
CA CYS A 26 -9.78 13.38 -7.16
C CYS A 26 -9.89 14.87 -6.81
N GLY A 27 -9.05 15.71 -7.41
CA GLY A 27 -8.97 17.15 -7.16
C GLY A 27 -7.59 17.58 -6.63
N ASP A 28 -7.50 18.84 -6.21
CA ASP A 28 -6.23 19.44 -5.79
C ASP A 28 -5.59 18.66 -4.63
N GLY A 29 -4.35 18.20 -4.85
CA GLY A 29 -3.60 17.42 -3.87
C GLY A 29 -4.22 16.06 -3.54
N CYS A 30 -5.08 15.50 -4.40
CA CYS A 30 -5.80 14.26 -4.17
C CYS A 30 -5.67 13.30 -5.35
N VAL A 31 -5.32 12.04 -5.07
CA VAL A 31 -5.45 10.94 -6.03
C VAL A 31 -6.21 9.77 -5.43
N TYR A 32 -7.09 9.16 -6.23
CA TYR A 32 -7.74 7.90 -5.91
C TYR A 32 -6.96 6.76 -6.57
N ILE A 33 -6.62 5.76 -5.77
CA ILE A 33 -5.86 4.57 -6.17
C ILE A 33 -6.80 3.38 -6.08
N LYS A 34 -7.02 2.70 -7.20
CA LYS A 34 -7.70 1.41 -7.26
C LYS A 34 -6.66 0.29 -7.31
N ALA A 35 -6.77 -0.67 -6.39
CA ALA A 35 -5.86 -1.81 -6.25
C ALA A 35 -6.67 -3.10 -6.04
N GLY A 36 -6.71 -3.95 -7.06
CA GLY A 36 -7.56 -5.15 -7.06
C GLY A 36 -9.03 -4.81 -6.84
N ALA A 37 -9.65 -5.44 -5.83
CA ALA A 37 -11.05 -5.17 -5.44
C ALA A 37 -11.21 -3.96 -4.50
N GLY A 38 -10.10 -3.41 -4.00
CA GLY A 38 -10.09 -2.27 -3.08
C GLY A 38 -9.61 -0.97 -3.72
N GLY A 39 -9.56 0.08 -2.91
CA GLY A 39 -8.98 1.36 -3.29
C GLY A 39 -9.00 2.35 -2.13
N GLY A 40 -8.25 3.43 -2.27
CA GLY A 40 -8.09 4.45 -1.26
C GLY A 40 -7.76 5.81 -1.87
N GLN A 41 -8.01 6.86 -1.09
CA GLN A 41 -7.57 8.21 -1.44
C GLN A 41 -6.20 8.47 -0.81
N ALA A 42 -5.27 8.92 -1.64
CA ALA A 42 -4.02 9.49 -1.19
C ALA A 42 -4.09 11.02 -1.28
N ARG A 43 -3.57 11.71 -0.27
CA ARG A 43 -3.45 13.16 -0.25
C ARG A 43 -2.00 13.59 -0.21
N LEU A 44 -1.70 14.72 -0.85
CA LEU A 44 -0.40 15.34 -0.75
C LEU A 44 -0.33 16.13 0.58
N VAL A 45 0.49 15.66 1.51
CA VAL A 45 0.70 16.26 2.84
C VAL A 45 2.19 16.48 3.01
N ASP A 46 2.60 17.72 3.28
CA ASP A 46 4.01 18.10 3.48
C ASP A 46 4.96 17.62 2.37
N GLY A 47 4.47 17.62 1.12
CA GLY A 47 5.24 17.21 -0.05
C GLY A 47 5.29 15.70 -0.31
N GLN A 48 4.61 14.88 0.51
CA GLN A 48 4.51 13.43 0.33
C GLN A 48 3.08 13.01 0.05
N TRP A 49 2.89 11.99 -0.78
CA TRP A 49 1.61 11.32 -0.86
C TRP A 49 1.42 10.48 0.39
N VAL A 50 0.23 10.57 0.98
CA VAL A 50 -0.16 9.83 2.18
C VAL A 50 -1.50 9.16 1.94
N MET A 51 -1.59 7.85 2.20
CA MET A 51 -2.81 7.06 2.10
C MET A 51 -2.98 6.17 3.33
N ASP A 52 -4.13 6.29 3.98
CA ASP A 52 -4.55 5.38 5.03
C ASP A 52 -5.60 4.39 4.47
N THR A 53 -5.42 3.10 4.73
CA THR A 53 -6.32 2.05 4.24
C THR A 53 -6.37 0.85 5.19
N LEU A 54 -7.31 -0.05 4.94
CA LEU A 54 -7.34 -1.38 5.55
C LEU A 54 -6.82 -2.40 4.55
N ASN A 55 -5.90 -3.26 5.00
CA ASN A 55 -5.35 -4.32 4.16
C ASN A 55 -5.75 -5.70 4.68
N ASN A 56 -5.99 -6.59 3.72
CA ASN A 56 -6.16 -8.00 3.99
C ASN A 56 -4.79 -8.66 4.17
N VAL A 57 -4.74 -9.72 4.96
CA VAL A 57 -3.52 -10.49 5.20
C VAL A 57 -3.72 -11.91 4.67
N ASN A 58 -2.79 -12.36 3.83
CA ASN A 58 -2.69 -13.74 3.37
C ASN A 58 -1.50 -14.39 4.07
N CYS A 59 -1.71 -15.50 4.75
CA CYS A 59 -0.66 -16.20 5.48
C CYS A 59 -0.07 -17.35 4.65
N ALA A 60 1.15 -17.74 4.99
CA ALA A 60 1.86 -18.83 4.30
C ALA A 60 1.15 -20.19 4.44
N ASP A 61 0.32 -20.38 5.47
CA ASP A 61 -0.52 -21.57 5.66
C ASP A 61 -1.79 -21.56 4.81
N GLY A 62 -2.00 -20.52 3.98
CA GLY A 62 -3.17 -20.35 3.12
C GLY A 62 -4.36 -19.68 3.81
N SER A 63 -4.26 -19.35 5.10
CA SER A 63 -5.31 -18.61 5.80
C SER A 63 -5.39 -17.15 5.32
N TYR A 64 -6.60 -16.60 5.39
CA TYR A 64 -6.92 -15.25 4.93
C TYR A 64 -7.66 -14.50 6.02
N ALA A 65 -7.19 -13.30 6.33
CA ALA A 65 -7.84 -12.38 7.25
C ALA A 65 -8.18 -11.08 6.53
N GLN A 66 -9.47 -10.81 6.37
CA GLN A 66 -9.96 -9.59 5.73
C GLN A 66 -9.80 -8.40 6.68
N TYR A 67 -9.36 -7.25 6.16
CA TYR A 67 -9.18 -6.00 6.92
C TYR A 67 -8.37 -6.19 8.21
N ALA A 68 -7.35 -7.03 8.16
CA ALA A 68 -6.60 -7.46 9.33
C ALA A 68 -5.56 -6.43 9.81
N THR A 69 -5.23 -5.45 8.96
CA THR A 69 -4.27 -4.40 9.29
C THR A 69 -4.81 -3.02 8.94
N ASN A 70 -4.51 -2.03 9.79
CA ASN A 70 -4.46 -0.64 9.38
C ASN A 70 -3.14 -0.42 8.65
N ALA A 71 -3.18 0.21 7.48
CA ALA A 71 -2.02 0.51 6.69
C ALA A 71 -1.90 2.03 6.47
N HIS A 72 -0.72 2.57 6.76
CA HIS A 72 -0.34 3.95 6.47
C HIS A 72 0.78 3.93 5.43
N LEU A 73 0.47 4.40 4.23
CA LEU A 73 1.43 4.48 3.13
C LEU A 73 1.86 5.93 2.96
N SER A 74 3.16 6.15 2.83
CA SER A 74 3.72 7.44 2.44
C SER A 74 4.78 7.27 1.36
N TRP A 75 4.74 8.10 0.32
CA TRP A 75 5.75 8.07 -0.73
C TRP A 75 6.03 9.44 -1.33
N ASP A 76 7.23 9.57 -1.84
CA ASP A 76 7.72 10.76 -2.52
C ASP A 76 7.07 10.86 -3.93
N PRO A 77 6.53 12.04 -4.32
CA PRO A 77 5.79 12.20 -5.57
C PRO A 77 6.66 12.08 -6.83
N ASP A 78 7.98 12.26 -6.71
CA ASP A 78 8.91 12.32 -7.86
C ASP A 78 9.65 11.00 -8.05
N SER A 79 10.29 10.50 -7.00
CA SER A 79 11.03 9.22 -6.99
C SER A 79 10.10 8.01 -6.91
N LEU A 80 8.85 8.21 -6.48
CA LEU A 80 7.86 7.16 -6.29
C LEU A 80 8.33 6.05 -5.33
N ALA A 81 9.24 6.39 -4.41
CA ALA A 81 9.73 5.53 -3.35
C ALA A 81 9.08 5.93 -2.02
N GLY A 82 8.89 4.96 -1.13
CA GLY A 82 8.21 5.23 0.13
C GLY A 82 8.15 4.05 1.08
N THR A 83 7.22 4.12 2.03
CA THR A 83 6.96 3.04 3.00
C THR A 83 5.48 2.73 3.13
N ALA A 84 5.19 1.49 3.54
CA ALA A 84 3.88 1.06 3.99
C ALA A 84 4.01 0.51 5.42
N GLN A 85 3.50 1.24 6.40
CA GLN A 85 3.40 0.75 7.77
C GLN A 85 2.10 -0.01 7.94
N HIS A 86 2.19 -1.24 8.44
CA HIS A 86 1.06 -2.11 8.74
C HIS A 86 0.99 -2.33 10.25
N VAL A 87 -0.18 -2.08 10.85
CA VAL A 87 -0.48 -2.42 12.24
C VAL A 87 -1.60 -3.45 12.24
N TYR A 88 -1.31 -4.65 12.76
CA TYR A 88 -2.29 -5.72 12.89
C TYR A 88 -3.36 -5.31 13.90
N ILE A 89 -4.62 -5.29 13.48
CA ILE A 89 -5.76 -4.96 14.35
C ILE A 89 -6.49 -6.23 14.83
N VAL A 90 -6.19 -7.37 14.21
CA VAL A 90 -6.58 -8.71 14.67
C VAL A 90 -5.36 -9.64 14.64
N PRO A 91 -5.31 -10.71 15.45
CA PRO A 91 -4.27 -11.72 15.34
C PRO A 91 -4.32 -12.43 13.97
N ALA A 92 -3.19 -12.49 13.26
CA ALA A 92 -3.07 -13.19 11.98
C ALA A 92 -1.61 -13.57 11.69
N CYS A 93 -1.39 -14.64 10.92
CA CYS A 93 -0.07 -15.16 10.54
C CYS A 93 0.93 -15.35 11.70
N GLY A 94 0.44 -15.71 12.89
CA GLY A 94 1.29 -15.86 14.09
C GLY A 94 1.64 -14.54 14.80
N HIS A 95 1.16 -13.40 14.31
CA HIS A 95 1.34 -12.10 14.95
C HIS A 95 0.11 -11.72 15.80
N PRO A 96 0.30 -11.16 17.00
CA PRO A 96 -0.79 -10.62 17.81
C PRO A 96 -1.31 -9.30 17.25
N ALA A 97 -2.51 -8.90 17.67
CA ALA A 97 -2.98 -7.53 17.47
C ALA A 97 -2.01 -6.53 18.13
N GLY A 98 -1.79 -5.39 17.48
CA GLY A 98 -0.80 -4.38 17.85
C GLY A 98 0.61 -4.63 17.28
N TYR A 99 0.88 -5.80 16.70
CA TYR A 99 2.12 -6.02 15.96
C TYR A 99 2.21 -5.06 14.77
N ALA A 100 3.37 -4.45 14.58
CA ALA A 100 3.61 -3.51 13.50
C ALA A 100 4.83 -3.93 12.67
N GLN A 101 4.74 -3.71 11.36
CA GLN A 101 5.85 -3.84 10.43
C GLN A 101 5.81 -2.71 9.42
N THR A 102 6.97 -2.38 8.86
CA THR A 102 7.07 -1.35 7.81
C THR A 102 7.77 -1.95 6.61
N ASP A 103 7.07 -1.96 5.48
CA ASP A 103 7.57 -2.41 4.20
C ASP A 103 8.14 -1.21 3.43
N GLN A 104 9.19 -1.43 2.64
CA GLN A 104 9.65 -0.46 1.65
C GLN A 104 8.80 -0.60 0.40
N ILE A 105 8.32 0.51 -0.17
CA ILE A 105 7.57 0.48 -1.42
C ILE A 105 8.32 1.21 -2.54
N GLN A 106 8.23 0.66 -3.75
CA GLN A 106 8.63 1.33 -4.97
C GLN A 106 7.49 1.25 -5.97
N ILE A 107 7.04 2.40 -6.46
CA ILE A 107 6.00 2.50 -7.47
C ILE A 107 6.66 2.82 -8.81
N LYS A 108 6.23 2.13 -9.87
CA LYS A 108 6.69 2.36 -11.24
C LYS A 108 5.50 2.49 -12.17
N GLN A 109 5.56 3.43 -13.09
CA GLN A 109 4.53 3.55 -14.12
C GLN A 109 4.55 2.28 -14.97
N ALA A 110 3.37 1.68 -15.17
CA ALA A 110 3.24 0.54 -16.06
C ALA A 110 3.52 1.00 -17.51
N PRO A 111 4.14 0.17 -18.34
CA PRO A 111 4.35 0.51 -19.75
C PRO A 111 3.01 0.87 -20.40
N SER A 112 2.97 1.98 -21.14
CA SER A 112 1.87 2.25 -22.05
C SER A 112 1.95 1.24 -23.19
N SER A 113 0.88 0.46 -23.38
CA SER A 113 0.71 -0.46 -24.51
C SER A 113 0.84 0.23 -25.86
#